data_AF-A0A5C7QZL7-F1
#
_entry.id   AF-A0A5C7QZL7-F1
#
_cell.length_a   1.000
_cell.length_b   1.000
_cell.length_c   1.000
_cell.angle_alpha   90.00
_cell.angle_beta   90.00
_cell.angle_gamma   90.00
#
_symmetry.space_group_name_H-M   'P 1'
#
loop_
_entity.id
_entity.type
_entity.pdbx_description
1 polymer ?
#
loop_
_entity_poly.entity_id
_entity_poly.type
_entity_poly.pdbx_seq_one_letter_code
_entity_poly.pdbx_strand_id
1 'polypeptide(L)'
;MSDDHAVSDHHAVPNDRAVPNDHAAPKDRPATRPPTGAHGNHPQAVPPPVRLLTIATVTPRKGHRLLVEALAPLGGLDWRLDCIGSLTRDPQTTASVRAAIDAHRLGARSTLCGELPTQAVTAALRDADVFVLPSFHEGYGMVFAEALAHGLPIVATTAGAIPDTVPGDTGLLVPLGDVRALSEALRRVVEDTALRTRLAAAARQAGRRLPDWPAAVDRWLAGLDVLAGPDGLAGEDANVGADGRVGPDGLAGPDGHARADGRVRPDAGAA
;
A
#
# COMPACT_ATOMS: atom_id res chain seq x y z
N MET A 1 51.02 -14.03 45.37
CA MET A 1 50.84 -15.05 44.31
C MET A 1 49.57 -15.80 44.70
N SER A 2 48.42 -15.16 44.56
CA SER A 2 47.58 -15.19 43.35
C SER A 2 47.25 -16.65 43.00
N ASP A 3 46.07 -17.13 43.37
CA ASP A 3 44.97 -17.11 42.40
C ASP A 3 43.61 -17.32 43.07
N ASP A 4 42.67 -16.57 42.50
CA ASP A 4 41.31 -16.27 42.90
C ASP A 4 40.39 -16.97 41.90
N HIS A 5 39.44 -17.78 42.36
CA HIS A 5 38.41 -18.40 41.53
C HIS A 5 37.05 -18.11 42.17
N ALA A 6 36.54 -16.92 41.88
CA ALA A 6 35.16 -16.53 42.12
C ALA A 6 34.34 -16.70 40.82
N VAL A 7 33.24 -17.43 41.00
CA VAL A 7 32.15 -17.70 40.06
C VAL A 7 31.55 -16.40 39.51
N SER A 8 31.34 -16.33 38.19
CA SER A 8 30.66 -15.20 37.54
C SER A 8 29.14 -15.26 37.75
N ASP A 9 28.65 -14.31 38.55
CA ASP A 9 27.24 -13.95 38.67
C ASP A 9 26.74 -13.23 37.40
N HIS A 10 25.67 -13.74 36.79
CA HIS A 10 24.83 -12.97 35.87
C HIS A 10 23.84 -12.12 36.68
N HIS A 11 24.20 -10.86 36.92
CA HIS A 11 23.25 -9.87 37.44
C HIS A 11 22.28 -9.41 36.35
N ALA A 12 21.03 -9.83 36.50
CA ALA A 12 19.87 -9.24 35.84
C ALA A 12 19.64 -7.82 36.38
N VAL A 13 19.62 -6.83 35.50
CA VAL A 13 19.20 -5.46 35.82
C VAL A 13 17.72 -5.31 35.43
N PRO A 14 16.81 -4.91 36.34
CA PRO A 14 15.41 -4.69 36.01
C PRO A 14 15.25 -3.36 35.27
N ASN A 15 14.64 -3.38 34.09
CA ASN A 15 14.29 -2.16 33.36
C ASN A 15 12.85 -1.77 33.72
N ASP A 16 12.71 -0.95 34.76
CA ASP A 16 11.43 -0.35 35.14
C ASP A 16 11.49 1.16 34.85
N ARG A 17 10.95 1.56 33.70
CA ARG A 17 10.55 2.94 33.41
C ARG A 17 9.35 2.93 32.48
N ALA A 18 8.17 2.89 33.09
CA ALA A 18 6.94 3.31 32.48
C ALA A 18 7.07 4.78 32.03
N VAL A 19 6.91 5.02 30.73
CA VAL A 19 6.75 6.37 30.16
C VAL A 19 5.26 6.57 29.91
N PRO A 20 4.58 7.55 30.53
CA PRO A 20 3.18 7.81 30.27
C PRO A 20 3.01 8.39 28.87
N ASN A 21 2.26 7.72 28.01
CA ASN A 21 1.95 8.22 26.67
C ASN A 21 0.66 9.03 26.74
N ASP A 22 0.78 10.34 26.98
CA ASP A 22 -0.33 11.28 26.99
C ASP A 22 -0.43 11.96 25.61
N HIS A 23 -1.16 11.33 24.70
CA HIS A 23 -1.54 11.90 23.42
C HIS A 23 -3.07 11.96 23.35
N ALA A 24 -3.60 13.00 24.01
CA ALA A 24 -4.99 13.41 23.84
C ALA A 24 -5.24 13.81 22.38
N ALA A 25 -6.01 12.99 21.67
CA ALA A 25 -6.57 13.36 20.38
C ALA A 25 -7.48 14.61 20.54
N PRO A 26 -7.50 15.54 19.56
CA PRO A 26 -8.43 16.67 19.60
C PRO A 26 -9.88 16.17 19.63
N LYS A 27 -10.63 16.57 20.66
CA LYS A 27 -11.95 16.05 21.01
C LYS A 27 -13.15 16.72 20.31
N ASP A 28 -12.94 17.48 19.24
CA ASP A 28 -14.03 18.14 18.54
C ASP A 28 -14.27 17.52 17.15
N ARG A 29 -15.24 16.60 17.06
CA ARG A 29 -15.86 16.22 15.78
C ARG A 29 -17.39 16.17 15.95
N PRO A 30 -18.16 16.95 15.17
CA PRO A 30 -19.62 16.91 15.26
C PRO A 30 -20.17 15.57 14.75
N ALA A 31 -21.24 15.13 15.42
CA ALA A 31 -21.92 13.85 15.24
C ALA A 31 -22.45 13.61 13.81
N THR A 32 -22.56 12.32 13.47
CA THR A 32 -23.24 11.79 12.28
C THR A 32 -24.67 12.34 12.13
N ARG A 33 -25.07 12.74 10.92
CA ARG A 33 -26.39 13.34 10.66
C ARG A 33 -27.38 12.32 10.07
N PRO A 34 -28.63 12.22 10.57
CA PRO A 34 -29.73 11.54 9.90
C PRO A 34 -30.34 12.42 8.79
N PRO A 35 -31.17 11.87 7.87
CA PRO A 35 -31.77 12.66 6.80
C PRO A 35 -32.96 13.46 7.34
N THR A 36 -32.92 14.78 7.23
CA THR A 36 -34.09 15.63 7.47
C THR A 36 -34.49 16.36 6.20
N GLY A 37 -35.65 16.00 5.67
CA GLY A 37 -36.41 16.83 4.75
C GLY A 37 -37.29 17.80 5.54
N ALA A 38 -37.23 19.08 5.19
CA ALA A 38 -38.31 20.06 5.32
C ALA A 38 -37.83 21.38 4.67
N HIS A 39 -38.66 21.92 3.77
CA HIS A 39 -38.38 23.14 3.01
C HIS A 39 -38.69 24.36 3.88
N GLY A 40 -37.65 25.09 4.28
CA GLY A 40 -37.72 26.41 4.90
C GLY A 40 -36.57 27.25 4.34
N ASN A 41 -36.84 28.52 4.07
CA ASN A 41 -35.88 29.48 3.52
C ASN A 41 -34.76 29.76 4.53
N HIS A 42 -33.79 28.84 4.61
CA HIS A 42 -32.58 28.97 5.42
C HIS A 42 -31.46 29.56 4.56
N PRO A 43 -30.56 30.38 5.12
CA PRO A 43 -29.32 30.75 4.44
C PRO A 43 -28.66 29.45 3.96
N GLN A 44 -28.46 29.35 2.63
CA GLN A 44 -27.97 28.15 1.97
C GLN A 44 -26.69 27.69 2.70
N ALA A 45 -26.80 26.60 3.46
CA ALA A 45 -25.69 26.11 4.26
C ALA A 45 -24.51 25.87 3.34
N VAL A 46 -23.37 26.52 3.62
CA VAL A 46 -22.14 26.28 2.86
C VAL A 46 -21.86 24.77 2.96
N PRO A 47 -21.83 24.04 1.83
CA PRO A 47 -21.59 22.61 1.86
C PRO A 47 -20.23 22.36 2.53
N PRO A 48 -20.11 21.31 3.36
CA PRO A 48 -18.84 21.01 4.03
C PRO A 48 -17.73 20.71 3.00
N PRO A 49 -16.45 20.91 3.37
CA PRO A 49 -15.32 20.59 2.51
C PRO A 49 -15.32 19.11 2.13
N VAL A 50 -14.92 18.81 0.89
CA VAL A 50 -14.71 17.43 0.43
C VAL A 50 -13.53 16.81 1.20
N ARG A 51 -13.77 15.66 1.83
CA ARG A 51 -12.79 14.96 2.67
C ARG A 51 -12.01 13.92 1.86
N LEU A 52 -10.75 14.22 1.62
CA LEU A 52 -9.77 13.32 1.01
C LEU A 52 -9.05 12.54 2.11
N LEU A 53 -8.90 11.24 1.90
CA LEU A 53 -8.24 10.35 2.85
C LEU A 53 -7.12 9.57 2.19
N THR A 54 -5.97 9.54 2.85
CA THR A 54 -4.86 8.64 2.53
C THR A 54 -4.56 7.78 3.75
N ILE A 55 -4.46 6.46 3.56
CA ILE A 55 -3.98 5.55 4.61
C ILE A 55 -2.75 4.82 4.07
N ALA A 56 -1.57 5.21 4.55
CA ALA A 56 -0.30 4.57 4.21
C ALA A 56 0.83 5.06 5.12
N THR A 57 1.80 4.19 5.42
CA THR A 57 3.09 4.62 5.96
C THR A 57 3.74 5.66 5.05
N VAL A 58 4.19 6.79 5.61
CA VAL A 58 4.78 7.90 4.85
C VAL A 58 6.19 7.53 4.38
N THR A 59 6.27 6.94 3.18
CA THR A 59 7.51 6.48 2.52
C THR A 59 7.54 6.95 1.06
N PRO A 60 8.70 6.99 0.38
CA PRO A 60 8.83 7.55 -0.97
C PRO A 60 7.89 6.87 -1.97
N ARG A 61 7.77 5.54 -1.84
CA ARG A 61 6.92 4.70 -2.69
C ARG A 61 5.43 5.07 -2.61
N LYS A 62 4.96 5.70 -1.53
CA LYS A 62 3.53 6.00 -1.34
C LYS A 62 3.11 7.36 -1.90
N GLY A 63 4.06 8.19 -2.35
CA GLY A 63 3.74 9.39 -3.14
C GLY A 63 3.09 10.55 -2.38
N HIS A 64 3.12 10.59 -1.03
CA HIS A 64 2.51 11.65 -0.22
C HIS A 64 2.95 13.06 -0.63
N ARG A 65 4.22 13.24 -1.01
CA ARG A 65 4.72 14.53 -1.48
C ARG A 65 4.05 14.96 -2.80
N LEU A 66 3.93 14.03 -3.76
CA LEU A 66 3.24 14.29 -5.03
C LEU A 66 1.77 14.64 -4.80
N LEU A 67 1.12 14.00 -3.83
CA LEU A 67 -0.26 14.33 -3.45
C LEU A 67 -0.39 15.79 -2.99
N VAL A 68 0.53 16.25 -2.13
CA VAL A 68 0.56 17.64 -1.67
C VAL A 68 0.81 18.60 -2.84
N GLU A 69 1.77 18.30 -3.72
CA GLU A 69 2.08 19.08 -4.91
C GLU A 69 0.88 19.15 -5.88
N ALA A 70 0.13 18.05 -6.05
CA ALA A 70 -1.06 18.00 -6.90
C ALA A 70 -2.26 18.78 -6.32
N LEU A 71 -2.35 18.92 -4.99
CA LEU A 71 -3.39 19.68 -4.30
C LEU A 71 -3.07 21.19 -4.22
N ALA A 72 -1.81 21.58 -4.30
CA ALA A 72 -1.38 22.98 -4.24
C ALA A 72 -2.13 23.93 -5.21
N PRO A 73 -2.33 23.61 -6.50
CA PRO A 73 -3.09 24.49 -7.41
C PRO A 73 -4.61 24.49 -7.13
N LEU A 74 -5.12 23.67 -6.22
CA LEU A 74 -6.54 23.54 -5.90
C LEU A 74 -6.95 24.34 -4.65
N GLY A 75 -6.13 25.31 -4.22
CA GLY A 75 -6.40 26.11 -3.02
C GLY A 75 -7.70 26.93 -3.06
N GLY A 76 -8.26 27.19 -4.25
CA GLY A 76 -9.55 27.86 -4.43
C GLY A 76 -10.78 26.97 -4.22
N LEU A 77 -10.61 25.66 -4.12
CA LEU A 77 -11.68 24.69 -3.88
C LEU A 77 -11.81 24.36 -2.39
N ASP A 78 -12.95 23.82 -1.96
CA ASP A 78 -13.16 23.46 -0.55
C ASP A 78 -12.93 21.96 -0.30
N TRP A 79 -11.78 21.64 0.26
CA TRP A 79 -11.33 20.27 0.53
C TRP A 79 -10.43 20.21 1.76
N ARG A 80 -10.37 19.03 2.38
CA ARG A 80 -9.41 18.66 3.44
C ARG A 80 -8.78 17.32 3.14
N LEU A 81 -7.51 17.16 3.50
CA LEU A 81 -6.74 15.93 3.37
C LEU A 81 -6.32 15.43 4.76
N ASP A 82 -6.68 14.19 5.09
CA ASP A 82 -6.15 13.47 6.25
C ASP A 82 -5.24 12.33 5.76
N CYS A 83 -3.98 12.33 6.21
CA CYS A 83 -3.00 11.29 5.93
C CYS A 83 -2.74 10.47 7.20
N ILE A 84 -3.23 9.22 7.22
CA ILE A 84 -3.07 8.30 8.33
C ILE A 84 -1.97 7.29 8.01
N GLY A 85 -1.03 7.11 8.94
CA GLY A 85 0.05 6.13 8.82
C GLY A 85 1.32 6.59 9.51
N SER A 86 2.30 5.68 9.59
CA SER A 86 3.52 5.93 10.35
C SER A 86 4.33 7.09 9.77
N LEU A 87 4.70 8.02 10.65
CA LEU A 87 5.55 9.18 10.39
C LEU A 87 7.02 8.95 10.82
N THR A 88 7.30 7.81 11.46
CA THR A 88 8.59 7.50 12.08
C THR A 88 9.37 6.42 11.32
N ARG A 89 8.68 5.58 10.53
CA ARG A 89 9.34 4.54 9.71
C ARG A 89 10.25 5.12 8.61
N ASP A 90 9.96 6.33 8.15
CA ASP A 90 10.83 7.10 7.24
C ASP A 90 10.74 8.60 7.58
N PRO A 91 11.57 9.08 8.51
CA PRO A 91 11.54 10.48 8.97
C PRO A 91 11.93 11.47 7.88
N GLN A 92 12.81 11.08 6.94
CA GLN A 92 13.24 11.95 5.85
C GLN A 92 12.09 12.24 4.89
N THR A 93 11.34 11.21 4.49
CA THR A 93 10.15 11.38 3.67
C THR A 93 9.10 12.20 4.40
N THR A 94 8.87 11.92 5.68
CA THR A 94 7.92 12.69 6.49
C THR A 94 8.28 14.17 6.56
N ALA A 95 9.56 14.50 6.79
CA ALA A 95 10.04 15.88 6.78
C ALA A 95 9.86 16.55 5.41
N SER A 96 10.12 15.81 4.32
CA SER A 96 9.91 16.28 2.95
C SER A 96 8.45 16.60 2.65
N VAL A 97 7.51 15.79 3.16
CA VAL A 97 6.06 16.02 3.03
C VAL A 97 5.64 17.25 3.84
N ARG A 98 6.10 17.40 5.08
CA ARG A 98 5.83 18.60 5.91
C ARG A 98 6.32 19.87 5.23
N ALA A 99 7.56 19.85 4.72
CA ALA A 99 8.13 20.99 3.99
C ALA A 99 7.30 21.36 2.75
N ALA A 100 6.76 20.38 2.02
CA ALA A 100 5.86 20.64 0.89
C ALA A 100 4.54 21.26 1.34
N ILE A 101 3.93 20.77 2.43
CA ILE A 101 2.70 21.34 3.01
C ILE A 101 2.93 22.81 3.39
N ASP A 102 4.05 23.12 4.04
CA ASP A 102 4.41 24.47 4.46
C ASP A 102 4.68 25.39 3.26
N ALA A 103 5.47 24.92 2.29
CA ALA A 103 5.81 25.67 1.09
C ALA A 103 4.57 26.07 0.27
N HIS A 104 3.56 25.20 0.23
CA HIS A 104 2.28 25.46 -0.45
C HIS A 104 1.20 26.05 0.45
N ARG A 105 1.51 26.35 1.72
CA ARG A 105 0.59 26.93 2.72
C ARG A 105 -0.69 26.08 2.92
N LEU A 106 -0.55 24.77 2.90
CA LEU A 106 -1.65 23.81 3.01
C LEU A 106 -1.89 23.31 4.45
N GLY A 107 -1.18 23.83 5.46
CA GLY A 107 -1.25 23.34 6.85
C GLY A 107 -2.64 23.40 7.49
N ALA A 108 -3.52 24.30 7.06
CA ALA A 108 -4.91 24.37 7.54
C ALA A 108 -5.85 23.31 6.90
N ARG A 109 -5.38 22.64 5.85
CA ARG A 109 -6.18 21.73 5.01
C ARG A 109 -5.62 20.32 4.95
N SER A 110 -4.34 20.13 5.22
CA SER A 110 -3.65 18.84 5.12
C SER A 110 -3.05 18.45 6.47
N THR A 111 -3.50 17.32 7.01
CA THR A 111 -3.07 16.81 8.31
C THR A 111 -2.31 15.50 8.17
N LEU A 112 -1.13 15.41 8.78
CA LEU A 112 -0.41 14.14 8.97
C LEU A 112 -0.80 13.56 10.33
N CYS A 113 -1.73 12.62 10.35
CA CYS A 113 -2.38 12.12 11.58
C CYS A 113 -1.52 11.16 12.40
N GLY A 114 -0.49 10.55 11.79
CA GLY A 114 0.24 9.45 12.42
C GLY A 114 -0.51 8.12 12.36
N GLU A 115 -0.01 7.15 13.12
CA GLU A 115 -0.67 5.86 13.29
C GLU A 115 -1.88 6.01 14.20
N LEU A 116 -3.01 5.47 13.77
CA LEU A 116 -4.26 5.50 14.52
C LEU A 116 -4.73 4.08 14.87
N PRO A 117 -5.43 3.88 15.99
CA PRO A 117 -6.09 2.62 16.29
C PRO A 117 -7.09 2.22 15.21
N THR A 118 -7.32 0.92 15.02
CA THR A 118 -8.23 0.38 13.99
C THR A 118 -9.61 1.02 13.97
N GLN A 119 -10.20 1.29 15.14
CA GLN A 119 -11.50 1.96 15.25
C GLN A 119 -11.50 3.38 14.65
N ALA A 120 -10.40 4.12 14.82
CA ALA A 120 -10.26 5.47 14.31
C ALA A 120 -9.97 5.47 12.80
N VAL A 121 -9.21 4.49 12.31
CA VAL A 121 -9.04 4.26 10.85
C VAL A 121 -10.39 3.95 10.21
N THR A 122 -11.18 3.08 10.83
CA THR A 122 -12.52 2.72 10.35
C THR A 122 -13.46 3.94 10.34
N ALA A 123 -13.41 4.79 11.38
CA ALA A 123 -14.17 6.03 11.41
C ALA A 123 -13.74 7.00 10.30
N ALA A 124 -12.42 7.13 10.05
CA ALA A 124 -11.91 7.96 8.97
C ALA A 124 -12.39 7.47 7.59
N LEU A 125 -12.37 6.16 7.33
CA LEU A 125 -12.89 5.56 6.10
C LEU A 125 -14.40 5.81 5.91
N ARG A 126 -15.19 5.79 6.98
CA ARG A 126 -16.63 6.11 6.93
C ARG A 126 -16.91 7.59 6.68
N ASP A 127 -16.06 8.46 7.21
CA ASP A 127 -16.24 9.91 7.18
C ASP A 127 -15.63 10.58 5.94
N ALA A 128 -14.85 9.85 5.14
CA ALA A 128 -14.21 10.36 3.93
C ALA A 128 -15.17 10.40 2.73
N ASP A 129 -14.90 11.29 1.78
CA ASP A 129 -15.64 11.39 0.52
C ASP A 129 -14.88 10.73 -0.65
N VAL A 130 -13.55 10.70 -0.56
CA VAL A 130 -12.65 10.15 -1.58
C VAL A 130 -11.43 9.54 -0.90
N PHE A 131 -11.03 8.34 -1.32
CA PHE A 131 -9.74 7.77 -0.96
C PHE A 131 -8.72 8.09 -2.04
N VAL A 132 -7.55 8.59 -1.65
CA VAL A 132 -6.45 8.93 -2.56
C VAL A 132 -5.14 8.32 -2.09
N LEU A 133 -4.46 7.63 -3.00
CA LEU A 133 -3.12 7.11 -2.75
C LEU A 133 -2.33 6.97 -4.06
N PRO A 134 -1.44 7.93 -4.39
CA PRO A 134 -0.65 7.90 -5.61
C PRO A 134 0.64 7.07 -5.46
N SER A 135 0.49 5.80 -5.06
CA SER A 135 1.62 4.89 -4.87
C SER A 135 2.39 4.63 -6.17
N PHE A 136 3.70 4.45 -6.08
CA PHE A 136 4.54 4.00 -7.20
C PHE A 136 4.56 2.48 -7.36
N HIS A 137 4.19 1.74 -6.31
CA HIS A 137 4.14 0.28 -6.34
C HIS A 137 3.20 -0.28 -5.27
N GLU A 138 2.35 -1.23 -5.67
CA GLU A 138 1.45 -2.00 -4.81
C GLU A 138 1.35 -3.45 -5.29
N GLY A 139 1.49 -4.40 -4.37
CA GLY A 139 1.36 -5.84 -4.68
C GLY A 139 -0.09 -6.32 -4.75
N TYR A 140 -0.93 -5.87 -3.83
CA TYR A 140 -2.39 -6.10 -3.85
C TYR A 140 -3.13 -4.80 -3.50
N GLY A 141 -2.60 -4.06 -2.53
CA GLY A 141 -3.18 -2.80 -2.11
C GLY A 141 -4.44 -3.01 -1.26
N MET A 142 -4.33 -3.77 -0.16
CA MET A 142 -5.42 -4.03 0.80
C MET A 142 -6.21 -2.77 1.18
N VAL A 143 -5.53 -1.63 1.30
CA VAL A 143 -6.15 -0.36 1.64
C VAL A 143 -7.15 0.14 0.58
N PHE A 144 -6.94 -0.19 -0.70
CA PHE A 144 -7.92 0.11 -1.75
C PHE A 144 -9.15 -0.78 -1.61
N ALA A 145 -8.97 -2.06 -1.30
CA ALA A 145 -10.08 -2.97 -1.02
C ALA A 145 -10.90 -2.51 0.19
N GLU A 146 -10.25 -2.05 1.26
CA GLU A 146 -10.91 -1.43 2.42
C GLU A 146 -11.69 -0.16 2.01
N ALA A 147 -11.08 0.75 1.26
CA ALA A 147 -11.74 1.95 0.76
C ALA A 147 -12.98 1.63 -0.11
N LEU A 148 -12.88 0.64 -1.00
CA LEU A 148 -13.99 0.16 -1.81
C LEU A 148 -15.11 -0.47 -0.96
N ALA A 149 -14.75 -1.25 0.07
CA ALA A 149 -15.72 -1.81 1.02
C ALA A 149 -16.49 -0.70 1.79
N HIS A 150 -15.84 0.44 2.02
CA HIS A 150 -16.46 1.65 2.57
C HIS A 150 -17.19 2.51 1.52
N GLY A 151 -17.17 2.14 0.25
CA GLY A 151 -17.86 2.84 -0.82
C GLY A 151 -17.20 4.13 -1.27
N LEU A 152 -15.89 4.28 -1.02
CA LEU A 152 -15.14 5.47 -1.38
C LEU A 152 -14.74 5.42 -2.87
N PRO A 153 -15.00 6.49 -3.64
CA PRO A 153 -14.30 6.75 -4.90
C PRO A 153 -12.79 6.71 -4.68
N ILE A 154 -12.06 6.11 -5.62
CA ILE A 154 -10.60 6.00 -5.55
C ILE A 154 -9.93 6.98 -6.52
N VAL A 155 -8.90 7.69 -6.07
CA VAL A 155 -7.93 8.35 -6.95
C VAL A 155 -6.56 7.73 -6.70
N ALA A 156 -5.99 7.08 -7.71
CA ALA A 156 -4.74 6.34 -7.56
C ALA A 156 -3.93 6.37 -8.87
N THR A 157 -2.75 5.76 -8.85
CA THR A 157 -1.93 5.58 -10.06
C THR A 157 -2.26 4.28 -10.77
N THR A 158 -1.69 4.07 -11.95
CA THR A 158 -1.70 2.78 -12.67
C THR A 158 -0.59 1.83 -12.19
N ALA A 159 -0.12 1.94 -10.94
CA ALA A 159 1.03 1.17 -10.45
C ALA A 159 0.67 -0.25 -10.01
N GLY A 160 1.50 -1.23 -10.37
CA GLY A 160 1.38 -2.60 -9.88
C GLY A 160 -0.03 -3.17 -10.06
N ALA A 161 -0.58 -3.77 -9.00
CA ALA A 161 -1.91 -4.37 -9.01
C ALA A 161 -3.07 -3.37 -8.85
N ILE A 162 -2.82 -2.05 -8.79
CA ILE A 162 -3.89 -1.06 -8.58
C ILE A 162 -5.00 -1.15 -9.64
N PRO A 163 -4.72 -1.28 -10.96
CA PRO A 163 -5.77 -1.40 -11.96
C PRO A 163 -6.65 -2.65 -11.80
N ASP A 164 -6.12 -3.72 -11.20
CA ASP A 164 -6.86 -4.95 -10.93
C ASP A 164 -7.72 -4.81 -9.66
N THR A 165 -7.19 -4.15 -8.63
CA THR A 165 -7.89 -3.93 -7.35
C THR A 165 -8.93 -2.81 -7.44
N VAL A 166 -8.73 -1.83 -8.32
CA VAL A 166 -9.58 -0.64 -8.49
C VAL A 166 -10.23 -0.68 -9.88
N PRO A 167 -11.44 -1.26 -10.01
CA PRO A 167 -12.14 -1.30 -11.28
C PRO A 167 -12.35 0.11 -11.84
N GLY A 168 -12.25 0.27 -13.16
CA GLY A 168 -12.22 1.59 -13.81
C GLY A 168 -13.47 2.47 -13.61
N ASP A 169 -14.58 1.91 -13.15
CA ASP A 169 -15.81 2.64 -12.80
C ASP A 169 -15.86 3.09 -11.33
N THR A 170 -14.90 2.67 -10.50
CA THR A 170 -14.82 3.00 -9.05
C THR A 170 -13.88 4.17 -8.75
N GLY A 171 -13.06 4.59 -9.71
CA GLY A 171 -12.04 5.59 -9.48
C GLY A 171 -11.47 6.23 -10.73
N LEU A 172 -10.54 7.17 -10.51
CA LEU A 172 -9.72 7.79 -11.54
C LEU A 172 -8.28 7.34 -11.35
N LEU A 173 -7.74 6.61 -12.33
CA LEU A 173 -6.36 6.16 -12.35
C LEU A 173 -5.51 7.08 -13.23
N VAL A 174 -4.34 7.49 -12.73
CA VAL A 174 -3.42 8.40 -13.42
C VAL A 174 -2.05 7.75 -13.65
N PRO A 175 -1.25 8.22 -14.62
CA PRO A 175 0.13 7.75 -14.79
C PRO A 175 0.99 7.98 -13.54
N LEU A 176 1.98 7.10 -13.33
CA LEU A 176 2.90 7.22 -12.19
C LEU A 176 3.72 8.51 -12.30
N GLY A 177 3.85 9.23 -11.18
CA GLY A 177 4.65 10.46 -11.10
C GLY A 177 4.05 11.68 -11.82
N ASP A 178 2.90 11.54 -12.48
CA ASP A 178 2.24 12.65 -13.17
C ASP A 178 1.41 13.50 -12.19
N VAL A 179 2.07 14.50 -11.60
CA VAL A 179 1.45 15.46 -10.67
C VAL A 179 0.30 16.22 -11.33
N ARG A 180 0.40 16.51 -12.63
CA ARG A 180 -0.62 17.27 -13.35
C ARG A 180 -1.88 16.42 -13.53
N ALA A 181 -1.73 15.19 -14.01
CA ALA A 181 -2.86 14.26 -14.14
C ALA A 181 -3.51 13.98 -12.78
N LEU A 182 -2.70 13.81 -11.71
CA LEU A 182 -3.21 13.65 -10.35
C LEU A 182 -4.02 14.88 -9.91
N SER A 183 -3.52 16.09 -10.17
CA SER A 183 -4.21 17.35 -9.86
C SER A 183 -5.53 17.49 -10.61
N GLU A 184 -5.55 17.14 -11.90
CA GLU A 184 -6.77 17.16 -12.72
C GLU A 184 -7.81 16.14 -12.22
N ALA A 185 -7.38 14.93 -11.84
CA ALA A 185 -8.25 13.93 -11.25
C ALA A 185 -8.83 14.39 -9.90
N LEU A 186 -7.99 14.98 -9.03
CA LEU A 186 -8.40 15.54 -7.73
C LEU A 186 -9.39 16.70 -7.89
N ARG A 187 -9.13 17.61 -8.83
CA ARG A 187 -10.06 18.70 -9.16
C ARG A 187 -11.44 18.15 -9.54
N ARG A 188 -11.48 17.18 -10.46
CA ARG A 188 -12.73 16.58 -10.92
C ARG A 188 -13.53 15.96 -9.78
N VAL A 189 -12.89 15.18 -8.91
CA VAL A 189 -13.62 14.60 -7.77
C VAL A 189 -14.04 15.67 -6.76
N VAL A 190 -13.28 16.75 -6.55
CA VAL A 190 -13.70 17.81 -5.62
C VAL A 190 -14.89 18.62 -6.19
N GLU A 191 -14.86 18.99 -7.46
CA GLU A 191 -15.88 19.85 -8.09
C GLU A 191 -17.15 19.09 -8.52
N ASP A 192 -17.00 17.93 -9.15
CA ASP A 192 -18.12 17.20 -9.76
C ASP A 192 -18.77 16.22 -8.77
N THR A 193 -19.81 16.71 -8.10
CA THR A 193 -20.60 15.91 -7.14
C THR A 193 -21.32 14.74 -7.81
N ALA A 194 -21.73 14.87 -9.08
CA ALA A 194 -22.39 13.79 -9.81
C ALA A 194 -21.39 12.67 -10.13
N LEU A 195 -20.17 13.03 -10.56
CA LEU A 195 -19.07 12.09 -10.74
C LEU A 195 -18.75 11.36 -9.44
N ARG A 196 -18.53 12.08 -8.32
CA ARG A 196 -18.28 11.43 -7.02
C ARG A 196 -19.38 10.45 -6.64
N THR A 197 -20.64 10.85 -6.82
CA THR A 197 -21.79 10.00 -6.46
C THR A 197 -21.81 8.71 -7.28
N ARG A 198 -21.53 8.81 -8.59
CA ARG A 198 -21.43 7.65 -9.48
C ARG A 198 -20.28 6.72 -9.09
N LEU A 199 -19.08 7.28 -8.89
CA LEU A 199 -17.91 6.51 -8.47
C LEU A 199 -18.14 5.83 -7.12
N ALA A 200 -18.79 6.50 -6.17
CA ALA A 200 -19.11 5.94 -4.85
C ALA A 200 -20.12 4.79 -4.95
N ALA A 201 -21.12 4.90 -5.83
CA ALA A 201 -22.07 3.82 -6.08
C ALA A 201 -21.37 2.58 -6.66
N ALA A 202 -20.49 2.77 -7.65
CA ALA A 202 -19.68 1.70 -8.22
C ALA A 202 -18.73 1.09 -7.17
N ALA A 203 -18.06 1.92 -6.37
CA ALA A 203 -17.18 1.49 -5.30
C ALA A 203 -17.92 0.60 -4.29
N ARG A 204 -19.12 0.99 -3.85
CA ARG A 204 -19.95 0.14 -2.97
C ARG A 204 -20.30 -1.19 -3.61
N GLN A 205 -20.57 -1.21 -4.92
CA GLN A 205 -20.87 -2.45 -5.63
C GLN A 205 -19.63 -3.35 -5.73
N ALA A 206 -18.46 -2.78 -6.01
CA ALA A 206 -17.19 -3.49 -6.03
C ALA A 206 -16.82 -4.02 -4.64
N GLY A 207 -16.95 -3.20 -3.60
CA GLY A 207 -16.72 -3.58 -2.22
C GLY A 207 -17.55 -4.79 -1.78
N ARG A 208 -18.83 -4.87 -2.18
CA ARG A 208 -19.69 -6.05 -1.91
C ARG A 208 -19.27 -7.33 -2.63
N ARG A 209 -18.46 -7.23 -3.69
CA ARG A 209 -17.93 -8.39 -4.44
C ARG A 209 -16.57 -8.83 -3.94
N LEU A 210 -15.94 -8.07 -3.04
CA LEU A 210 -14.69 -8.49 -2.42
C LEU A 210 -14.96 -9.74 -1.59
N PRO A 211 -14.08 -10.74 -1.65
CA PRO A 211 -14.20 -11.90 -0.79
C PRO A 211 -13.98 -11.51 0.67
N ASP A 212 -14.71 -12.15 1.56
CA ASP A 212 -14.27 -12.23 2.94
C ASP A 212 -13.13 -13.24 3.08
N TRP A 213 -12.53 -13.27 4.26
CA TRP A 213 -11.39 -14.14 4.53
C TRP A 213 -11.75 -15.63 4.41
N PRO A 214 -12.89 -16.11 4.94
CA PRO A 214 -13.35 -17.48 4.70
C PRO A 214 -13.46 -17.84 3.21
N ALA A 215 -14.11 -17.02 2.39
CA ALA A 215 -14.25 -17.28 0.96
C ALA A 215 -12.92 -17.23 0.19
N ALA A 216 -11.95 -16.45 0.67
CA ALA A 216 -10.59 -16.47 0.13
C ALA A 216 -9.87 -17.79 0.47
N VAL A 217 -10.00 -18.26 1.71
CA VAL A 217 -9.44 -19.55 2.15
C VAL A 217 -10.09 -20.71 1.40
N ASP A 218 -11.41 -20.74 1.25
CA ASP A 218 -12.12 -21.79 0.53
C ASP A 218 -11.67 -21.89 -0.93
N ARG A 219 -11.47 -20.74 -1.60
CA ARG A 219 -10.95 -20.72 -2.98
C ARG A 219 -9.50 -21.17 -3.07
N TRP A 220 -8.67 -20.83 -2.09
CA TRP A 220 -7.30 -21.30 -2.03
C TRP A 220 -7.23 -22.82 -1.84
N LEU A 221 -8.01 -23.36 -0.90
CA LEU A 221 -8.12 -24.81 -0.66
C LEU A 221 -8.63 -25.56 -1.89
N ALA A 222 -9.68 -25.06 -2.54
CA ALA A 222 -10.19 -25.65 -3.78
C ALA A 222 -9.11 -25.67 -4.89
N GLY A 223 -8.23 -24.68 -4.94
CA GLY A 223 -7.08 -24.67 -5.86
C GLY A 223 -6.03 -25.73 -5.51
N LEU A 224 -5.77 -25.97 -4.22
CA LEU A 224 -4.87 -27.03 -3.78
C LEU A 224 -5.42 -28.42 -4.11
N ASP A 225 -6.73 -28.64 -3.97
CA ASP A 225 -7.35 -29.93 -4.32
C ASP A 225 -7.23 -30.25 -5.81
N VAL A 226 -7.29 -29.23 -6.68
CA VAL A 226 -7.03 -29.38 -8.12
C VAL A 226 -5.58 -29.78 -8.38
N LEU A 227 -4.64 -29.19 -7.63
CA LEU A 227 -3.22 -29.54 -7.74
C LEU A 227 -2.91 -30.90 -7.13
N ALA A 228 -3.65 -31.35 -6.11
CA ALA A 228 -3.50 -32.61 -5.40
C ALA A 228 -4.29 -33.78 -6.03
N GLY A 229 -4.81 -33.62 -7.26
CA GLY A 229 -5.41 -34.70 -8.03
C GLY A 229 -4.48 -35.92 -8.18
N PRO A 230 -4.93 -37.05 -8.77
CA PRO A 230 -4.22 -38.33 -8.71
C PRO A 230 -2.77 -38.34 -9.24
N ASP A 231 -2.37 -37.36 -10.07
CA ASP A 231 -1.01 -37.19 -10.59
C ASP A 231 -0.23 -36.04 -9.91
N GLY A 232 -0.83 -35.44 -8.88
CA GLY A 232 -0.56 -34.09 -8.40
C GLY A 232 0.39 -33.94 -7.23
N LEU A 233 1.01 -35.02 -6.76
CA LEU A 233 2.19 -35.04 -5.88
C LEU A 233 2.96 -36.36 -6.08
N ALA A 234 3.03 -36.88 -7.31
CA ALA A 234 3.95 -37.98 -7.64
C ALA A 234 5.33 -37.40 -7.99
N GLY A 235 5.95 -36.73 -7.00
CA GLY A 235 7.26 -36.10 -7.14
C GLY A 235 8.21 -36.57 -6.04
N GLU A 236 8.95 -37.63 -6.34
CA GLU A 236 10.25 -38.02 -5.75
C GLU A 236 10.31 -38.41 -4.25
N ASP A 237 9.57 -39.44 -3.86
CA ASP A 237 10.09 -40.42 -2.88
C ASP A 237 10.72 -41.59 -3.65
N ALA A 238 11.75 -41.30 -4.45
CA ALA A 238 12.50 -42.32 -5.17
C ALA A 238 14.01 -42.16 -4.96
N ASN A 239 14.44 -41.93 -3.71
CA ASN A 239 15.78 -42.35 -3.30
C ASN A 239 15.93 -42.55 -1.79
N VAL A 240 15.20 -43.51 -1.24
CA VAL A 240 15.71 -44.26 -0.09
C VAL A 240 15.63 -45.73 -0.46
N GLY A 241 16.68 -46.21 -1.12
CA GLY A 241 16.92 -47.65 -1.21
C GLY A 241 16.96 -48.22 0.19
N ALA A 242 16.25 -49.33 0.42
CA ALA A 242 16.19 -50.04 1.70
C ALA A 242 17.54 -50.65 2.13
N ASP A 243 18.66 -50.25 1.53
CA ASP A 243 19.99 -50.83 1.71
C ASP A 243 21.13 -49.80 1.90
N GLY A 244 20.84 -48.49 1.97
CA GLY A 244 21.78 -47.49 2.49
C GLY A 244 23.13 -47.36 1.76
N ARG A 245 23.16 -47.43 0.42
CA ARG A 245 24.39 -47.18 -0.36
C ARG A 245 24.21 -46.10 -1.42
N VAL A 246 25.10 -45.11 -1.37
CA VAL A 246 25.24 -44.03 -2.36
C VAL A 246 25.97 -44.58 -3.58
N GLY A 247 25.35 -44.49 -4.77
CA GLY A 247 26.00 -44.80 -6.04
C GLY A 247 27.03 -43.73 -6.42
N PRO A 248 28.18 -44.11 -7.00
CA PRO A 248 29.15 -43.15 -7.50
C PRO A 248 28.60 -42.50 -8.78
N ASP A 249 29.13 -41.33 -9.10
CA ASP A 249 28.96 -40.60 -10.37
C ASP A 249 28.13 -39.32 -10.22
N GLY A 250 28.61 -38.46 -9.31
CA GLY A 250 28.68 -37.05 -9.67
C GLY A 250 29.83 -36.87 -10.64
N LEU A 251 29.58 -36.33 -11.83
CA LEU A 251 30.42 -35.29 -12.46
C LEU A 251 29.69 -34.69 -13.67
N ALA A 252 29.66 -33.36 -13.68
CA ALA A 252 29.06 -32.50 -14.68
C ALA A 252 29.94 -32.31 -15.92
N GLY A 253 29.32 -31.88 -17.02
CA GLY A 253 29.98 -31.22 -18.15
C GLY A 253 29.39 -31.55 -19.52
N PRO A 254 28.58 -30.65 -20.13
CA PRO A 254 28.31 -30.70 -21.56
C PRO A 254 29.43 -29.96 -22.31
N ASP A 255 29.96 -30.59 -23.35
CA ASP A 255 30.37 -29.96 -24.63
C ASP A 255 31.25 -30.94 -25.39
N GLY A 256 30.61 -31.65 -26.32
CA GLY A 256 31.30 -32.44 -27.33
C GLY A 256 31.65 -31.57 -28.53
N HIS A 257 32.87 -31.71 -29.06
CA HIS A 257 33.09 -31.67 -30.50
C HIS A 257 34.33 -32.50 -30.88
N ALA A 258 34.16 -33.29 -31.94
CA ALA A 258 35.11 -34.25 -32.46
C ALA A 258 36.03 -33.64 -33.55
N ARG A 259 37.29 -34.11 -33.54
CA ARG A 259 38.24 -34.42 -34.65
C ARG A 259 38.42 -33.45 -35.82
N ALA A 260 39.69 -33.15 -36.16
CA ALA A 260 40.30 -33.48 -37.47
C ALA A 260 41.82 -33.19 -37.52
N ASP A 261 42.49 -33.95 -38.40
CA ASP A 261 43.89 -33.98 -38.83
C ASP A 261 44.52 -32.65 -39.29
N GLY A 262 45.86 -32.63 -39.36
CA GLY A 262 46.59 -31.88 -40.39
C GLY A 262 47.78 -31.04 -39.90
N ARG A 263 49.00 -31.52 -40.16
CA ARG A 263 50.24 -30.72 -40.07
C ARG A 263 50.22 -29.56 -41.06
N VAL A 264 50.79 -28.41 -40.69
CA VAL A 264 51.89 -27.66 -41.36
C VAL A 264 52.12 -26.32 -40.62
N ARG A 265 53.40 -26.04 -40.32
CA ARG A 265 53.98 -24.75 -39.87
C ARG A 265 54.58 -24.02 -41.10
N PRO A 266 55.13 -22.79 -41.03
CA PRO A 266 54.89 -21.64 -40.16
C PRO A 266 54.68 -20.31 -40.95
N ASP A 267 54.49 -19.26 -40.16
CA ASP A 267 55.06 -17.91 -40.28
C ASP A 267 54.25 -16.74 -40.84
N ALA A 268 54.37 -15.65 -40.09
CA ALA A 268 53.78 -14.36 -40.30
C ALA A 268 54.72 -13.48 -41.13
N GLY A 269 54.14 -12.80 -42.13
CA GLY A 269 54.43 -11.41 -42.50
C GLY A 269 55.88 -10.97 -42.73
N ALA A 270 56.21 -10.80 -44.01
CA ALA A 270 56.93 -9.63 -44.52
C ALA A 270 56.35 -8.32 -43.91
N ALA A 271 57.13 -7.31 -43.49
CA ALA A 271 58.03 -6.48 -44.29
C ALA A 271 58.92 -7.13 -45.35
#